data_AF-A0A3D0VBI4-F1
#
_entry.id   AF-A0A3D0VBI4-F1
#
_cell.length_a   1.000
_cell.length_b   1.000
_cell.length_c   1.000
_cell.angle_alpha   90.00
_cell.angle_beta   90.00
_cell.angle_gamma   90.00
#
_symmetry.space_group_name_H-M   'P 1'
#
loop_
_entity.id
_entity.type
_entity.pdbx_description
1 polymer ?
#
loop_
_entity_poly.entity_id
_entity_poly.type
_entity_poly.pdbx_seq_one_letter_code
_entity_poly.pdbx_strand_id
1 'polypeptide(L)' 'MQLNVYISSAADGLFTIKAVQMPELVAHARTIEDIPLAARSAAAAIAGHAPGDFDIIMEF' A
#
# COMPACT_ATOMS: atom_id res chain seq x y z
N MET A 1 5.05 -9.87 -7.49
CA MET A 1 5.93 -9.52 -6.37
C MET A 1 5.08 -9.37 -5.12
N GLN A 2 5.47 -9.97 -4.00
CA GLN A 2 4.70 -9.86 -2.76
C GLN A 2 5.14 -8.62 -1.98
N LEU A 3 4.18 -7.81 -1.54
CA LEU A 3 4.39 -6.65 -0.66
C LEU A 3 3.61 -6.84 0.63
N ASN A 4 4.35 -6.89 1.74
CA ASN A 4 3.78 -6.84 3.07
C ASN A 4 3.56 -5.37 3.42
N VAL A 5 2.31 -4.98 3.57
CA VAL A 5 1.90 -3.62 3.90
C VAL A 5 1.33 -3.56 5.32
N TYR A 6 1.53 -2.42 5.96
CA TYR A 6 1.01 -2.14 7.29
C TYR A 6 0.47 -0.71 7.36
N ILE A 7 -0.49 -0.50 8.25
CA ILE A 7 -1.05 0.83 8.52
C ILE A 7 -0.11 1.52 9.51
N SER A 8 0.57 2.57 9.03
CA SER A 8 1.48 3.37 9.87
C SER A 8 0.76 4.44 10.69
N SER A 9 -0.38 4.92 10.21
CA SER A 9 -1.22 5.90 10.88
C SER A 9 -2.67 5.81 10.40
N ALA A 10 -3.61 6.14 11.28
CA ALA A 10 -5.01 6.34 10.96
C ALA A 10 -5.44 7.67 11.58
N ALA A 11 -5.35 8.75 10.80
CA ALA A 11 -5.62 10.12 11.24
C ALA A 11 -6.39 10.88 10.16
N ASP A 12 -7.16 11.89 10.56
CA ASP A 12 -7.86 12.80 9.63
C ASP A 12 -8.78 12.10 8.60
N GLY A 13 -9.31 10.92 8.96
CA GLY A 13 -10.16 10.12 8.08
C GLY A 13 -9.42 9.38 6.96
N LEU A 14 -8.09 9.24 7.08
CA LEU A 14 -7.23 8.52 6.14
C LEU A 14 -6.34 7.50 6.87
N PHE A 15 -6.09 6.39 6.19
CA PHE A 15 -5.10 5.38 6.54
C PHE A 15 -3.83 5.63 5.74
N THR A 16 -2.72 5.86 6.42
CA THR A 16 -1.39 5.94 5.80
C THR A 16 -0.76 4.55 5.78
N ILE A 17 -0.55 4.02 4.59
CA ILE A 17 -0.06 2.67 4.35
C ILE A 17 1.40 2.74 3.91
N LYS A 18 2.21 1.85 4.49
CA LYS A 18 3.62 1.65 4.14
C LYS A 18 3.87 0.19 3.83
N ALA A 19 4.97 -0.09 3.13
CA ALA A 19 5.38 -1.45 2.83
C ALA A 19 6.76 -1.77 3.39
N VAL A 20 6.96 -3.01 3.87
CA VAL A 20 8.23 -3.47 4.43
C VAL A 20 9.30 -3.57 3.34
N GLN A 21 8.93 -4.17 2.19
CA GLN A 21 9.84 -4.38 1.07
C GLN A 21 10.09 -3.13 0.23
N MET A 22 9.31 -2.06 0.46
CA MET A 22 9.41 -0.80 -0.28
C MET A 22 9.21 0.37 0.69
N PRO A 23 10.24 0.75 1.47
CA PRO A 23 10.15 1.79 2.50
C PRO A 23 9.76 3.17 1.97
N GLU A 24 10.05 3.43 0.69
CA GLU A 24 9.65 4.63 -0.05
C GLU A 24 8.16 4.65 -0.45
N LEU A 25 7.46 3.52 -0.31
CA LEU A 25 6.03 3.43 -0.58
C LEU A 25 5.25 4.11 0.53
N VAL A 26 4.55 5.16 0.15
CA VAL A 26 3.55 5.83 0.98
C VAL A 26 2.25 5.90 0.17
N ALA A 27 1.22 5.20 0.65
CA ALA A 27 -0.11 5.23 0.07
C ALA A 27 -1.12 5.74 1.10
N HIS A 28 -2.23 6.29 0.61
CA HIS A 28 -3.33 6.76 1.44
C HIS A 28 -4.63 6.10 0.99
N ALA A 29 -5.43 5.62 1.95
CA ALA A 29 -6.74 5.06 1.70
C ALA A 29 -7.77 5.66 2.66
N ARG A 30 -9.03 5.80 2.24
CA ARG A 30 -10.13 6.28 3.10
C ARG A 30 -10.78 5.14 3.88
N THR A 31 -10.75 3.93 3.33
CA THR A 31 -11.32 2.74 3.94
C THR A 31 -10.27 1.62 3.96
N ILE A 32 -10.47 0.63 4.83
CA ILE A 32 -9.60 -0.56 4.89
C ILE A 32 -9.67 -1.35 3.58
N GLU A 33 -10.84 -1.36 2.94
CA GLU A 33 -11.09 -2.06 1.67
C GLU A 33 -10.30 -1.44 0.50
N ASP A 34 -10.02 -0.13 0.56
CA ASP A 34 -9.24 0.59 -0.45
C ASP A 34 -7.72 0.41 -0.28
N ILE A 35 -7.25 -0.10 0.87
CA ILE A 35 -5.82 -0.24 1.18
C ILE A 35 -5.07 -1.05 0.11
N PRO A 36 -5.53 -2.26 -0.29
CA PRO A 36 -4.82 -3.04 -1.28
C PRO A 36 -4.72 -2.33 -2.63
N LEU A 37 -5.79 -1.64 -3.05
CA LEU A 37 -5.80 -0.89 -4.30
C LEU A 37 -4.84 0.30 -4.26
N ALA A 38 -4.85 1.06 -3.16
CA ALA A 38 -3.96 2.20 -2.96
C ALA A 38 -2.48 1.75 -2.93
N ALA A 39 -2.18 0.66 -2.22
CA ALA A 39 -0.85 0.09 -2.14
C ALA A 39 -0.33 -0.41 -3.51
N ARG A 40 -1.15 -1.15 -4.28
CA ARG A 40 -0.78 -1.60 -5.64
C ARG A 40 -0.50 -0.43 -6.57
N SER A 41 -1.33 0.61 -6.52
CA SER A 41 -1.18 1.78 -7.37
C SER A 41 0.10 2.56 -7.05
N ALA A 42 0.41 2.72 -5.77
CA ALA A 42 1.66 3.36 -5.32
C ALA A 42 2.89 2.50 -5.69
N ALA A 43 2.85 1.20 -5.46
CA ALA A 43 3.93 0.28 -5.82
C ALA A 43 4.21 0.27 -7.33
N ALA A 44 3.16 0.26 -8.15
CA ALA A 44 3.25 0.35 -9.61
C ALA A 44 3.92 1.65 -10.06
N ALA A 45 3.52 2.78 -9.47
CA ALA A 45 4.11 4.08 -9.79
C ALA A 45 5.60 4.18 -9.43
N ILE A 46 6.02 3.55 -8.32
CA ILE A 46 7.40 3.57 -7.85
C ILE A 46 8.29 2.62 -8.66
N ALA A 47 7.83 1.37 -8.88
CA ALA A 47 8.66 0.34 -9.47
C ALA A 47 8.55 0.27 -11.01
N GLY A 48 7.61 1.00 -11.62
CA GLY A 48 7.40 1.00 -13.08
C GLY A 48 6.78 -0.31 -13.60
N HIS A 49 6.05 -1.03 -12.77
CA HIS A 49 5.36 -2.28 -13.12
C HIS A 49 3.84 -2.11 -13.14
N ALA A 50 3.11 -3.09 -13.67
CA ALA A 50 1.66 -3.04 -13.65
C ALA A 50 1.13 -3.25 -12.22
N PRO A 51 0.03 -2.59 -11.81
CA PRO A 51 -0.57 -2.78 -10.49
C PRO A 51 -0.94 -4.24 -10.17
N GLY A 52 -1.26 -5.02 -11.20
CA GLY A 52 -1.58 -6.45 -11.08
C GLY A 52 -0.38 -7.34 -10.77
N ASP A 53 0.85 -6.82 -10.91
CA ASP A 53 2.07 -7.57 -10.60
C ASP A 53 2.37 -7.61 -9.10
N PHE A 54 1.60 -6.89 -8.27
CA PHE A 54 1.81 -6.80 -6.83
C PHE A 54 0.74 -7.56 -6.05
N ASP A 55 1.18 -8.57 -5.32
CA ASP A 55 0.35 -9.29 -4.36
C ASP A 55 0.50 -8.62 -3.00
N ILE A 56 -0.61 -8.11 -2.45
CA ILE A 56 -0.60 -7.31 -1.22
C ILE A 56 -1.03 -8.19 -0.07
N ILE A 57 -0.11 -8.37 0.88
CA ILE A 57 -0.39 -9.04 2.16
C ILE A 57 -0.46 -7.95 3.22
N MET A 58 -1.58 -7.84 3.90
CA MET A 58 -1.70 -6.96 5.06
C MET A 58 -1.29 -7.74 6.32
N GLU A 59 -0.33 -7.21 7.06
CA GLU A 59 -0.04 -7.68 8.41
C GLU A 59 -0.77 -6.76 9.41
N PHE A 60 -1.56 -7.39 10.28
CA PHE A 60 -2.39 -6.73 11.30
C PHE A 60 -1.63 -6.60 12.63
#